data_AF-A0A6P0TPN6-F1
#
_entry.id   AF-A0A6P0TPN6-F1
#
_cell.length_a   1.000
_cell.length_b   1.000
_cell.length_c   1.000
_cell.angle_alpha   90.00
_cell.angle_beta   90.00
_cell.angle_gamma   90.00
#
_symmetry.space_group_name_H-M   'P 1'
#
loop_
_entity.id
_entity.type
_entity.pdbx_description
1 polymer ?
#
loop_
_entity_poly.entity_id
_entity_poly.type
_entity_poly.pdbx_seq_one_letter_code
_entity_poly.pdbx_strand_id
1 'polypeptide(L)'
;MRNWNTLKERYLRDEIPIRLGNIASNLARIKSRCQSTANQELVENLLKESEFFIEWTAPNTEVEVAAELVDLQVTLARWQYNWVSIWNDSELRSEVSHKANVWSERLLNMSGLLTEN
;
A
#
# COMPACT_ATOMS: atom_id res chain seq x y z
N MET A 1 -10.88 -1.08 -17.84
CA MET A 1 -9.66 -0.54 -17.20
C MET A 1 -10.05 0.51 -16.20
N ARG A 2 -9.45 0.51 -15.01
CA ARG A 2 -9.63 1.57 -14.02
C ARG A 2 -9.16 2.91 -14.61
N ASN A 3 -9.95 3.96 -14.46
CA ASN A 3 -9.54 5.32 -14.87
C ASN A 3 -8.64 5.94 -13.79
N TRP A 4 -7.33 5.84 -14.00
CA TRP A 4 -6.32 6.35 -13.05
C TRP A 4 -6.35 7.87 -12.91
N ASN A 5 -6.71 8.61 -13.96
CA ASN A 5 -6.79 10.08 -13.90
C ASN A 5 -7.91 10.52 -12.97
N THR A 6 -9.11 9.95 -13.12
CA THR A 6 -10.23 10.25 -12.22
C THR A 6 -9.93 9.85 -10.78
N LEU A 7 -9.26 8.71 -10.56
CA LEU A 7 -8.84 8.29 -9.23
C LEU A 7 -7.84 9.27 -8.62
N LYS A 8 -6.83 9.70 -9.40
CA LYS A 8 -5.82 10.68 -8.96
C LYS A 8 -6.46 12.02 -8.59
N GLU A 9 -7.35 12.53 -9.42
CA GLU A 9 -8.06 13.80 -9.17
C GLU A 9 -8.88 13.76 -7.88
N ARG A 10 -9.55 12.64 -7.58
CA ARG A 10 -10.27 12.46 -6.31
C ARG A 10 -9.30 12.33 -5.14
N TYR A 11 -8.29 11.48 -5.27
CA TYR A 11 -7.34 11.18 -4.21
C TYR A 11 -6.55 12.42 -3.75
N LEU A 12 -6.15 13.28 -4.70
CA LEU A 12 -5.43 14.51 -4.42
C LEU A 12 -6.28 15.60 -3.75
N ARG A 13 -7.59 15.40 -3.56
CA ARG A 13 -8.44 16.30 -2.76
C ARG A 13 -8.35 16.00 -1.27
N ASP A 14 -7.96 14.78 -0.91
CA ASP A 14 -7.80 14.37 0.48
C ASP A 14 -6.57 15.05 1.11
N GLU A 15 -6.63 15.36 2.40
CA GLU A 15 -5.46 15.84 3.16
C GLU A 15 -4.43 14.73 3.36
N ILE A 16 -3.18 15.10 3.65
CA ILE A 16 -2.06 14.16 3.80
C ILE A 16 -2.36 13.03 4.82
N PRO A 17 -2.91 13.28 6.02
CA PRO A 17 -3.35 12.22 6.93
C PRO A 17 -4.25 11.17 6.26
N ILE A 18 -5.26 11.63 5.52
CA ILE A 18 -6.23 10.75 4.85
C ILE A 18 -5.54 9.97 3.72
N ARG A 19 -4.63 10.60 2.96
CA ARG A 19 -3.85 9.93 1.92
C ARG A 19 -2.97 8.80 2.47
N LEU A 20 -2.28 9.04 3.58
CA LEU A 20 -1.49 8.03 4.28
C LEU A 20 -2.39 6.90 4.81
N GLY A 21 -3.55 7.24 5.38
CA GLY A 21 -4.57 6.27 5.81
C GLY A 21 -5.12 5.41 4.66
N ASN A 22 -5.29 5.99 3.47
CA ASN A 22 -5.69 5.26 2.27
C ASN A 22 -4.63 4.24 1.82
N ILE A 23 -3.34 4.59 1.88
CA ILE A 23 -2.24 3.64 1.60
C ILE A 23 -2.24 2.54 2.67
N ALA A 24 -2.34 2.90 3.94
CA ALA A 24 -2.43 1.95 5.05
C ALA A 24 -3.60 0.96 4.89
N SER A 25 -4.77 1.45 4.46
CA SER A 25 -5.95 0.65 4.19
C SER A 25 -5.72 -0.36 3.06
N ASN A 26 -5.05 0.03 1.98
CA ASN A 26 -4.69 -0.90 0.92
C ASN A 26 -3.74 -2.00 1.39
N LEU A 27 -2.75 -1.66 2.22
CA LEU A 27 -1.84 -2.64 2.82
C LEU A 27 -2.56 -3.61 3.77
N ALA A 28 -3.52 -3.14 4.57
CA ALA A 28 -4.37 -4.00 5.40
C ALA A 28 -5.23 -4.95 4.55
N ARG A 29 -5.72 -4.48 3.40
CA ARG A 29 -6.44 -5.30 2.43
C ARG A 29 -5.53 -6.34 1.79
N ILE A 30 -4.29 -6.00 1.43
CA ILE A 30 -3.28 -6.95 0.94
C ILE A 30 -3.07 -8.04 1.98
N LYS A 31 -2.78 -7.67 3.24
CA LYS A 31 -2.62 -8.61 4.36
C LYS A 31 -3.78 -9.62 4.44
N SER A 32 -5.03 -9.13 4.48
CA SER A 32 -6.22 -9.97 4.66
C SER A 32 -6.57 -10.86 3.46
N ARG A 33 -6.04 -10.55 2.26
CA ARG A 33 -6.41 -11.24 1.02
C ARG A 33 -5.31 -12.14 0.45
N CYS A 34 -4.06 -11.93 0.85
CA CYS A 34 -2.89 -12.62 0.30
C CYS A 34 -2.90 -14.16 0.52
N GLN A 35 -3.62 -14.67 1.53
CA GLN A 35 -3.67 -16.11 1.79
C GLN A 35 -4.70 -16.88 0.95
N SER A 36 -5.66 -16.18 0.32
CA SER A 36 -6.67 -16.82 -0.51
C SER A 36 -6.24 -16.79 -1.97
N THR A 37 -6.08 -17.97 -2.56
CA THR A 37 -5.64 -18.17 -3.96
C THR A 37 -6.59 -17.55 -4.98
N ALA A 38 -7.84 -17.28 -4.63
CA ALA A 38 -8.82 -16.59 -5.47
C ALA A 38 -8.56 -15.08 -5.62
N ASN A 39 -7.68 -14.48 -4.80
CA ASN A 39 -7.48 -13.04 -4.74
C ASN A 39 -6.24 -12.53 -5.49
N GLN A 40 -5.65 -13.30 -6.39
CA GLN A 40 -4.37 -12.94 -7.04
C GLN A 40 -4.44 -11.56 -7.69
N GLU A 41 -5.39 -11.41 -8.62
CA GLU A 41 -5.59 -10.18 -9.37
C GLU A 41 -5.99 -9.02 -8.45
N LEU A 42 -6.78 -9.31 -7.40
CA LEU A 42 -7.16 -8.29 -6.43
C LEU A 42 -5.93 -7.75 -5.68
N VAL A 43 -5.06 -8.62 -5.19
CA VAL A 43 -3.86 -8.21 -4.44
C VAL A 43 -2.89 -7.49 -5.36
N GLU A 44 -2.70 -7.96 -6.60
CA GLU A 44 -1.86 -7.29 -7.59
C GLU A 44 -2.35 -5.86 -7.91
N ASN A 45 -3.67 -5.69 -8.07
CA ASN A 45 -4.26 -4.37 -8.28
C ASN A 45 -4.08 -3.45 -7.05
N LEU A 46 -4.13 -4.00 -5.83
CA LEU A 46 -3.88 -3.24 -4.61
C LEU A 46 -2.41 -2.81 -4.49
N LEU A 47 -1.46 -3.66 -4.89
CA LEU A 47 -0.04 -3.30 -4.95
C LEU A 47 0.16 -2.10 -5.88
N LYS A 48 -0.36 -2.20 -7.12
CA LYS A 48 -0.26 -1.13 -8.11
C LYS A 48 -0.95 0.17 -7.68
N GLU A 49 -2.13 0.08 -7.07
CA GLU A 49 -2.82 1.26 -6.54
C GLU A 49 -2.02 1.92 -5.41
N SER A 50 -1.39 1.13 -4.54
CA SER A 50 -0.56 1.64 -3.45
C SER A 50 0.68 2.37 -3.97
N GLU A 51 1.33 1.83 -5.02
CA GLU A 51 2.45 2.49 -5.69
C GLU A 51 2.07 3.87 -6.24
N PHE A 52 0.92 3.98 -6.92
CA PHE A 52 0.43 5.27 -7.39
C PHE A 52 0.09 6.23 -6.25
N PHE A 53 -0.54 5.75 -5.19
CA PHE A 53 -0.87 6.58 -4.03
C PHE A 53 0.38 7.13 -3.35
N ILE A 54 1.46 6.34 -3.27
CA ILE A 54 2.77 6.78 -2.78
C ILE A 54 3.33 7.88 -3.69
N GLU A 55 3.39 7.65 -5.01
CA GLU A 55 3.88 8.63 -5.98
C GLU A 55 3.13 9.96 -5.91
N TRP A 56 1.84 9.93 -5.59
CA TRP A 56 0.99 11.13 -5.50
C TRP A 56 1.04 11.80 -4.12
N THR A 57 1.52 11.10 -3.09
CA THR A 57 1.54 11.60 -1.71
C THR A 57 2.92 12.12 -1.33
N ALA A 58 3.99 11.36 -1.62
CA ALA A 58 5.35 11.66 -1.17
C ALA A 58 5.85 13.08 -1.53
N PRO A 59 5.53 13.67 -2.71
CA PRO A 59 5.94 15.04 -3.02
C PRO A 59 5.32 16.13 -2.14
N ASN A 60 4.32 15.80 -1.32
CA ASN A 60 3.57 16.74 -0.48
C ASN A 60 3.73 16.46 1.02
N THR A 61 4.70 15.64 1.41
CA THR A 61 4.97 15.29 2.80
C THR A 61 6.32 15.85 3.25
N GLU A 62 6.54 15.94 4.56
CA GLU A 62 7.87 16.20 5.14
C GLU A 62 8.89 15.14 4.68
N VAL A 63 10.18 15.51 4.68
CA VAL A 63 11.25 14.69 4.12
C VAL A 63 11.36 13.31 4.78
N GLU A 64 11.12 13.23 6.09
CA GLU A 64 11.13 11.98 6.85
C GLU A 64 10.00 11.06 6.38
N VAL A 65 8.80 11.60 6.20
CA VAL A 65 7.64 10.84 5.70
C VAL A 65 7.86 10.42 4.25
N ALA A 66 8.43 11.29 3.41
CA ALA A 66 8.74 10.96 2.03
C ALA A 66 9.75 9.80 1.93
N ALA A 67 10.77 9.78 2.79
CA ALA A 67 11.75 8.69 2.83
C ALA A 67 11.09 7.34 3.18
N GLU A 68 10.20 7.32 4.17
CA GLU A 68 9.43 6.12 4.54
C GLU A 68 8.56 5.60 3.38
N LEU A 69 7.93 6.52 2.65
CA LEU A 69 7.12 6.16 1.49
C LEU A 69 7.98 5.60 0.34
N VAL A 70 9.22 6.09 0.16
CA VAL A 70 10.16 5.53 -0.81
C VAL A 70 10.58 4.11 -0.43
N ASP A 71 10.88 3.84 0.83
CA ASP A 71 11.21 2.50 1.30
C ASP A 71 10.05 1.51 1.10
N LEU A 72 8.82 1.97 1.33
CA LEU A 72 7.64 1.21 0.99
C LEU A 72 7.53 0.99 -0.53
N GLN A 73 7.73 2.01 -1.37
CA GLN A 73 7.71 1.90 -2.83
C GLN A 73 8.67 0.82 -3.33
N VAL A 74 9.90 0.78 -2.80
CA VAL A 74 10.90 -0.25 -3.14
C VAL A 74 10.40 -1.65 -2.74
N THR A 75 9.77 -1.77 -1.58
CA THR A 75 9.18 -3.04 -1.11
C THR A 75 8.07 -3.51 -2.06
N LEU A 76 7.14 -2.63 -2.44
CA LEU A 76 6.05 -2.95 -3.35
C LEU A 76 6.56 -3.34 -4.75
N ALA A 77 7.51 -2.58 -5.30
CA ALA A 77 8.10 -2.86 -6.59
C ALA A 77 8.80 -4.22 -6.63
N ARG A 78 9.49 -4.62 -5.55
CA ARG A 78 10.10 -5.96 -5.42
C ARG A 78 9.06 -7.07 -5.39
N TRP A 79 7.91 -6.85 -4.73
CA TRP A 79 6.82 -7.82 -4.73
C TRP A 79 6.18 -7.92 -6.11
N GLN A 80 5.92 -6.81 -6.77
CA GLN A 80 5.34 -6.78 -8.12
C GLN A 80 6.27 -7.47 -9.13
N TYR A 81 7.59 -7.23 -9.06
CA TYR A 81 8.57 -7.88 -9.92
C TYR A 81 8.59 -9.41 -9.74
N ASN A 82 8.45 -9.90 -8.50
CA ASN A 82 8.47 -11.33 -8.18
C ASN A 82 7.06 -11.94 -8.06
N TRP A 83 6.03 -11.25 -8.53
CA TRP A 83 4.65 -11.53 -8.13
C TRP A 83 4.19 -12.96 -8.43
N VAL A 84 4.52 -13.48 -9.61
CA VAL A 84 4.16 -14.85 -10.01
C VAL A 84 4.82 -15.89 -9.08
N SER A 85 6.07 -15.67 -8.69
CA SER A 85 6.77 -16.59 -7.77
C SER A 85 6.15 -16.50 -6.36
N ILE A 86 5.95 -15.28 -5.86
CA ILE A 86 5.33 -15.03 -4.56
C ILE A 86 3.94 -15.67 -4.52
N TRP A 87 3.12 -15.47 -5.55
CA TRP A 87 1.74 -15.93 -5.52
C TRP A 87 1.61 -17.45 -5.55
N ASN A 88 2.55 -18.17 -6.14
CA ASN A 88 2.51 -19.64 -6.18
C ASN A 88 3.09 -20.30 -4.92
N ASP A 89 3.64 -19.52 -3.99
CA ASP A 89 4.28 -20.02 -2.77
C ASP A 89 3.55 -19.49 -1.52
N SER A 90 2.98 -20.39 -0.71
CA SER A 90 2.24 -20.00 0.49
C SER A 90 3.09 -19.31 1.56
N GLU A 91 4.37 -19.68 1.68
CA GLU A 91 5.28 -19.08 2.65
C GLU A 91 5.60 -17.65 2.22
N LEU A 92 5.90 -17.42 0.94
CA LEU A 92 6.12 -16.07 0.40
C LEU A 92 4.86 -15.20 0.52
N ARG A 93 3.65 -15.74 0.27
CA ARG A 93 2.39 -15.01 0.53
C ARG A 93 2.23 -14.67 2.02
N SER A 94 2.69 -15.54 2.93
CA SER A 94 2.66 -15.27 4.37
C SER A 94 3.59 -14.11 4.73
N GLU A 95 4.80 -14.10 4.17
CA GLU A 95 5.76 -13.01 4.37
C GLU A 95 5.23 -11.66 3.87
N VAL A 96 4.61 -11.64 2.67
CA VAL A 96 3.95 -10.43 2.14
C VAL A 96 2.83 -9.98 3.08
N SER A 97 2.00 -10.91 3.57
CA SER A 97 0.92 -10.57 4.51
C SER A 97 1.45 -9.92 5.79
N HIS A 98 2.49 -10.50 6.39
CA HIS A 98 3.12 -9.97 7.60
C HIS A 98 3.71 -8.58 7.37
N LYS A 99 4.53 -8.41 6.32
CA LYS A 99 5.16 -7.13 6.00
C LYS A 99 4.13 -6.05 5.62
N ALA A 100 3.06 -6.41 4.91
CA ALA A 100 1.98 -5.49 4.60
C ALA A 100 1.27 -5.01 5.89
N ASN A 101 1.11 -5.88 6.90
CA ASN A 101 0.57 -5.46 8.20
C ASN A 101 1.49 -4.44 8.90
N VAL A 102 2.80 -4.71 8.96
CA VAL A 102 3.77 -3.80 9.58
C VAL A 102 3.74 -2.42 8.92
N TRP A 103 3.75 -2.37 7.59
CA TRP A 103 3.66 -1.10 6.86
C TRP A 103 2.31 -0.40 7.02
N SER A 104 1.21 -1.16 7.09
CA SER A 104 -0.13 -0.63 7.33
C SER A 104 -0.19 0.08 8.68
N GLU A 105 0.26 -0.57 9.75
CA GLU A 105 0.30 0.00 11.10
C GLU A 105 1.22 1.23 11.15
N ARG A 106 2.39 1.15 10.50
CA ARG A 106 3.33 2.27 10.44
C ARG A 106 2.75 3.50 9.77
N LEU A 107 2.15 3.37 8.59
CA LEU A 107 1.53 4.49 7.88
C LEU A 107 0.30 5.01 8.61
N LEU A 108 -0.45 4.14 9.28
CA LEU A 108 -1.58 4.56 10.10
C LEU A 108 -1.11 5.40 11.29
N ASN A 109 -0.02 5.01 11.96
CA ASN A 109 0.63 5.85 12.99
C ASN A 109 1.08 7.20 12.42
N MET A 110 1.78 7.19 11.29
CA MET A 110 2.28 8.41 10.64
C MET A 110 1.16 9.35 10.17
N SER A 111 -0.03 8.80 9.86
CA SER A 111 -1.18 9.60 9.48
C SER A 111 -1.75 10.42 10.64
N GLY A 112 -1.49 10.03 11.89
CA GLY A 112 -2.12 10.65 13.06
C GLY A 112 -3.63 10.38 13.18
N LEU A 113 -4.18 9.45 12.39
CA LEU A 113 -5.61 9.11 12.42
C LEU A 113 -5.98 8.12 13.52
N LEU A 114 -4.99 7.56 14.23
CA LEU A 114 -5.27 6.78 15.43
C LEU A 114 -5.68 7.73 16.54
N THR A 115 -6.98 7.74 16.86
CA THR A 115 -7.46 8.36 18.09
C THR A 115 -6.91 7.57 19.28
N GLU A 116 -6.27 8.25 20.22
CA GLU A 116 -6.04 7.69 21.55
C GLU A 116 -7.40 7.27 22.12
N ASN A 117 -7.57 5.98 22.39
CA ASN A 117 -8.71 5.46 23.15
C ASN A 117 -8.38 5.50 24.64
#